data_AF-A0AAE0L045-F1
#
_entry.id   AF-A0AAE0L045-F1
#
_cell.length_a   1.000
_cell.length_b   1.000
_cell.length_c   1.000
_cell.angle_alpha   90.00
_cell.angle_beta   90.00
_cell.angle_gamma   90.00
#
_symmetry.space_group_name_H-M   'P 1'
#
loop_
_entity.id
_entity.type
_entity.pdbx_description
1 polymer ?
#
loop_
_entity_poly.entity_id
_entity_poly.type
_entity_poly.pdbx_seq_one_letter_code
_entity_poly.pdbx_strand_id
1 'polypeptide(L)'
;MTRTTVEFGQLRERVALDPQELPAAMYRQNRYRYTTRQEEEDAKNFRCFSCSFGCSSFMAIVGVYLLTASNYHNTKSEELVTYNHGVEEWTSDYGPQFNATSWSLTVDGFPITLVPLSKEDPLPKDGAEDDTLSYTPLKFTLPSVVPVPPNSQKDSSASEEPKAPLNTTGATVSNVTDLMRPREALLTVYDGVETHQIALPSTPLLRKVVKRTAGWKMCRYQEAGYYSGRSHTCTTYGVLESMCVKVSKSVASGAWELNTTYGGSGCNPRSSWRMFAWRRARAPTNGGLPKLPAVETDRIFANTVVKSAYDPRILALNITNGKLVFAQGQAEELATGLVLIIIGAVCMVPACFLAVPTFQAWRARRKRMQYYQSGGDSGDDDIGDEWYG
;
A
#
# COMPACT_ATOMS: atom_id res chain seq x y z
N MET A 1 51.15 31.22 11.14
CA MET A 1 50.24 32.03 10.32
C MET A 1 49.98 33.32 11.06
N THR A 2 50.65 34.37 10.64
CA THR A 2 50.80 35.68 11.28
C THR A 2 49.55 36.53 11.08
N ARG A 3 48.99 37.03 12.18
CA ARG A 3 47.78 37.85 12.23
C ARG A 3 48.21 39.32 12.21
N THR A 4 48.02 39.99 11.08
CA THR A 4 48.28 41.42 10.91
C THR A 4 47.07 42.22 11.38
N THR A 5 47.20 42.83 12.56
CA THR A 5 46.34 43.91 13.05
C THR A 5 46.76 45.21 12.37
N VAL A 6 45.89 45.78 11.54
CA VAL A 6 46.07 47.12 10.97
C VAL A 6 45.36 48.12 11.88
N GLU A 7 46.13 48.95 12.57
CA GLU A 7 45.64 50.14 13.25
C GLU A 7 45.22 51.19 12.21
N PHE A 8 43.94 51.54 12.20
CA PHE A 8 43.45 52.72 11.49
C PHE A 8 43.58 53.94 12.41
N GLY A 9 44.65 54.70 12.20
CA GLY A 9 44.86 56.02 12.79
C GLY A 9 43.80 57.01 12.32
N GLN A 10 43.12 57.62 13.29
CA GLN A 10 42.15 58.69 13.12
C GLN A 10 42.83 59.97 12.61
N LEU A 11 42.67 60.29 11.32
CA LEU A 11 42.75 61.66 10.82
C LEU A 11 41.33 62.18 10.66
N ARG A 12 40.81 62.78 11.74
CA ARG A 12 39.52 63.46 11.76
C ARG A 12 39.73 64.94 11.48
N GLU A 13 40.01 65.25 10.22
CA GLU A 13 40.03 66.61 9.70
C GLU A 13 38.59 67.14 9.69
N ARG A 14 38.24 67.96 10.69
CA ARG A 14 36.94 68.64 10.75
C ARG A 14 36.97 69.81 9.77
N VAL A 15 36.61 69.55 8.52
CA VAL A 15 36.20 70.60 7.59
C VAL A 15 34.92 71.21 8.16
N ALA A 16 35.02 72.46 8.62
CA ALA A 16 33.87 73.26 9.04
C ALA A 16 33.06 73.60 7.79
N LEU A 17 32.05 72.79 7.51
CA LEU A 17 31.06 73.07 6.47
C LEU A 17 30.19 74.26 6.90
N ASP A 18 29.99 75.17 5.96
CA ASP A 18 29.15 76.35 6.07
C ASP A 18 27.71 75.94 6.49
N PRO A 19 27.08 76.57 7.52
CA PRO A 19 25.76 76.20 8.02
C PRO A 19 24.64 76.13 6.97
N GLN A 20 24.81 76.82 5.83
CA GLN A 20 23.85 76.80 4.72
C GLN A 20 23.96 75.57 3.79
N GLU A 21 25.08 74.84 3.77
CA GLU A 21 25.27 73.64 2.92
C GLU A 21 24.99 72.31 3.63
N LEU A 22 24.95 72.32 4.96
CA LEU A 22 24.61 71.17 5.80
C LEU A 22 23.28 70.47 5.42
N PRO A 23 22.19 71.19 5.07
CA PRO A 23 20.94 70.54 4.67
C PRO A 23 21.08 69.71 3.39
N ALA A 24 21.84 70.20 2.41
CA ALA A 24 22.01 69.55 1.11
C ALA A 24 22.89 68.29 1.20
N ALA A 25 23.99 68.36 1.95
CA ALA A 25 24.87 67.20 2.17
C ALA A 25 24.17 66.10 2.99
N MET A 26 23.42 66.48 4.04
CA MET A 26 22.65 65.54 4.85
C MET A 26 21.51 64.89 4.03
N TYR A 27 20.84 65.66 3.17
CA TYR A 27 19.81 65.15 2.26
C TYR A 27 20.38 64.13 1.26
N ARG A 28 21.55 64.40 0.65
CA ARG A 28 22.23 63.43 -0.24
C ARG A 28 22.60 62.15 0.50
N GLN A 29 23.17 62.25 1.70
CA GLN A 29 23.58 61.06 2.46
C GLN A 29 22.37 60.21 2.89
N ASN A 30 21.28 60.84 3.30
CA ASN A 30 20.03 60.14 3.60
C ASN A 30 19.47 59.45 2.34
N ARG A 31 19.44 60.14 1.20
CA ARG A 31 18.99 59.56 -0.09
C ARG A 31 19.80 58.32 -0.47
N TYR A 32 21.13 58.34 -0.34
CA TYR A 32 21.98 57.17 -0.60
C TYR A 32 21.68 55.99 0.34
N ARG A 33 21.47 56.24 1.63
CA ARG A 33 21.12 55.18 2.59
C ARG A 33 19.75 54.55 2.31
N TYR A 34 18.78 55.36 1.88
CA TYR A 34 17.47 54.85 1.48
C TYR A 34 17.57 53.97 0.23
N THR A 35 18.34 54.37 -0.78
CA THR A 35 18.51 53.57 -2.01
C THR A 35 19.21 52.23 -1.76
N THR A 36 20.27 52.20 -0.95
CA THR A 36 21.00 50.93 -0.67
C THR A 36 20.16 49.95 0.13
N ARG A 37 19.36 50.43 1.09
CA ARG A 37 18.47 49.56 1.88
C ARG A 37 17.35 48.99 1.03
N GLN A 38 16.78 49.82 0.15
CA GLN A 38 15.74 49.39 -0.77
C GLN A 38 16.25 48.35 -1.77
N GLU A 39 17.48 48.50 -2.27
CA GLU A 39 18.12 47.49 -3.13
C GLU A 39 18.35 46.15 -2.42
N GLU A 40 18.73 46.16 -1.14
CA GLU A 40 18.90 44.93 -0.36
C GLU A 40 17.57 44.22 -0.09
N GLU A 41 16.52 44.98 0.22
CA GLU A 41 15.16 44.45 0.40
C GLU A 41 14.58 43.91 -0.92
N ASP A 42 14.79 44.60 -2.04
CA ASP A 42 14.41 44.14 -3.38
C ASP A 42 15.14 42.83 -3.75
N ALA A 43 16.43 42.72 -3.44
CA ALA A 43 17.20 41.50 -3.70
C ALA A 43 16.71 40.30 -2.87
N LYS A 44 16.33 40.52 -1.60
CA LYS A 44 15.72 39.49 -0.74
C LYS A 44 14.36 39.07 -1.28
N ASN A 45 13.51 40.03 -1.64
CA ASN A 45 12.18 39.78 -2.21
C ASN A 45 12.28 39.00 -3.52
N PHE A 46 13.26 39.32 -4.38
CA PHE A 46 13.49 38.61 -5.63
C PHE A 46 13.91 37.15 -5.42
N ARG A 47 14.79 36.86 -4.45
CA ARG A 47 15.19 35.49 -4.12
C ARG A 47 14.01 34.67 -3.59
N CYS A 48 13.22 35.24 -2.69
CA CYS A 48 12.02 34.60 -2.16
C CYS A 48 10.99 34.35 -3.28
N PHE A 49 10.78 35.33 -4.16
CA PHE A 49 9.92 35.19 -5.33
C PHE A 49 10.39 34.07 -6.25
N SER A 50 11.67 34.06 -6.63
CA SER A 50 12.23 33.04 -7.54
C SER A 50 12.14 31.63 -6.93
N CYS A 51 12.41 31.48 -5.63
CA CYS A 51 12.29 30.20 -4.94
C CYS A 51 10.84 29.72 -4.86
N SER A 52 9.91 30.61 -4.50
CA SER A 52 8.47 30.28 -4.38
C SER A 52 7.87 29.95 -5.75
N PHE A 53 8.18 30.74 -6.77
CA PHE A 53 7.73 30.52 -8.14
C PHE A 53 8.32 29.23 -8.71
N GLY A 54 9.62 28.98 -8.52
CA GLY A 54 10.28 27.76 -8.96
C GLY A 54 9.69 26.50 -8.32
N CYS A 55 9.47 26.51 -6.99
CA CYS A 55 8.85 25.40 -6.28
C CYS A 55 7.39 25.17 -6.72
N SER A 56 6.60 26.23 -6.84
CA SER A 56 5.21 26.18 -7.30
C SER A 56 5.09 25.62 -8.72
N SER A 57 5.91 26.14 -9.66
CA SER A 57 5.94 25.68 -11.05
C SER A 57 6.40 24.24 -11.15
N PHE A 58 7.41 23.83 -10.39
CA PHE A 58 7.86 22.45 -10.36
C PHE A 58 6.75 21.50 -9.88
N MET A 59 6.08 21.81 -8.76
CA MET A 59 4.97 20.99 -8.24
C MET A 59 3.80 20.93 -9.23
N ALA A 60 3.45 22.05 -9.87
CA ALA A 60 2.39 22.09 -10.87
C ALA A 60 2.74 21.26 -12.12
N ILE A 61 3.98 21.35 -12.62
CA ILE A 61 4.45 20.57 -13.76
C ILE A 61 4.43 19.07 -13.44
N VAL A 62 4.96 18.67 -12.28
CA VAL A 62 4.92 17.27 -11.84
C VAL A 62 3.48 16.79 -11.65
N GLY A 63 2.62 17.62 -11.07
CA GLY A 63 1.21 17.29 -10.88
C GLY A 63 0.45 17.12 -12.20
N VAL A 64 0.65 18.00 -13.17
CA VAL A 64 0.07 17.87 -14.52
C VAL A 64 0.62 16.63 -15.23
N TYR A 65 1.92 16.37 -15.10
CA TYR A 65 2.54 15.15 -15.65
C TYR A 65 1.91 13.89 -15.06
N LEU A 66 1.70 13.83 -13.74
CA LEU A 66 1.02 12.69 -13.11
C LEU A 66 -0.43 12.56 -13.59
N LEU A 67 -1.16 13.66 -13.76
CA LEU A 67 -2.54 13.61 -14.28
C LEU A 67 -2.59 13.10 -15.73
N THR A 68 -1.66 13.52 -16.59
CA THR A 68 -1.63 13.08 -17.99
C THR A 68 -1.07 11.67 -18.13
N ALA A 69 -0.15 11.26 -17.26
CA ALA A 69 0.36 9.90 -17.19
C ALA A 69 -0.67 8.93 -16.59
N SER A 70 -1.51 9.39 -15.66
CA SER A 70 -2.57 8.58 -15.06
C SER A 70 -3.66 8.30 -16.08
N ASN A 71 -3.51 7.21 -16.84
CA ASN A 71 -4.50 6.79 -17.81
C ASN A 71 -5.66 6.02 -17.13
N TYR A 72 -6.19 6.59 -16.05
CA TYR A 72 -7.14 5.94 -15.14
C TYR A 72 -8.35 5.37 -15.88
N HIS A 73 -8.95 6.16 -16.78
CA HIS A 73 -10.15 5.73 -17.50
C HIS A 73 -9.88 4.52 -18.41
N ASN A 74 -8.78 4.53 -19.16
CA ASN A 74 -8.47 3.42 -20.07
C ASN A 74 -8.09 2.15 -19.29
N THR A 75 -7.24 2.27 -18.26
CA THR A 75 -6.89 1.11 -17.42
C THR A 75 -8.11 0.55 -16.71
N LYS A 76 -8.96 1.41 -16.11
CA LYS A 76 -10.19 0.97 -15.47
C LYS A 76 -11.11 0.27 -16.47
N SER A 77 -11.31 0.83 -17.66
CA SER A 77 -12.18 0.21 -18.67
C SER A 77 -11.64 -1.13 -19.16
N GLU A 78 -10.32 -1.27 -19.36
CA GLU A 78 -9.70 -2.52 -19.79
C GLU A 78 -9.81 -3.61 -18.73
N GLU A 79 -9.54 -3.25 -17.46
CA GLU A 79 -9.70 -4.14 -16.32
C GLU A 79 -11.16 -4.59 -16.13
N LEU A 80 -12.12 -3.67 -16.29
CA LEU A 80 -13.55 -3.96 -16.20
C LEU A 80 -14.04 -4.85 -17.35
N VAL A 81 -13.63 -4.59 -18.59
CA VAL A 81 -13.96 -5.45 -19.73
C VAL A 81 -13.44 -6.87 -19.50
N THR A 82 -12.20 -7.00 -19.04
CA THR A 82 -11.60 -8.30 -18.72
C THR A 82 -12.37 -9.03 -17.61
N TYR A 83 -12.76 -8.30 -16.56
CA TYR A 83 -13.54 -8.84 -15.45
C TYR A 83 -14.95 -9.28 -15.90
N ASN A 84 -15.67 -8.42 -16.64
CA ASN A 84 -17.02 -8.70 -17.12
C ASN A 84 -17.04 -9.91 -18.07
N HIS A 85 -16.05 -10.03 -18.96
CA HIS A 85 -15.89 -11.23 -19.78
C HIS A 85 -15.73 -12.50 -18.94
N GLY A 86 -14.92 -12.44 -17.87
CA GLY A 86 -14.78 -13.56 -16.94
C GLY A 86 -16.06 -13.89 -16.17
N VAL A 87 -16.90 -12.89 -15.87
CA VAL A 87 -18.24 -13.09 -15.27
C VAL A 87 -19.19 -13.76 -16.25
N GLU A 88 -19.16 -13.37 -17.53
CA GLU A 88 -19.96 -13.97 -18.58
C GLU A 88 -19.59 -15.45 -18.77
N GLU A 89 -18.31 -15.76 -18.95
CA GLU A 89 -17.80 -17.15 -19.07
C GLU A 89 -18.13 -17.98 -17.82
N TRP A 90 -18.01 -17.39 -16.63
CA TRP A 90 -18.41 -18.06 -15.39
C TRP A 90 -19.89 -18.39 -15.40
N THR A 91 -20.73 -17.47 -15.83
CA THR A 91 -22.19 -17.64 -15.80
C THR A 91 -22.66 -18.63 -16.86
N SER A 92 -22.05 -18.63 -18.06
CA SER A 92 -22.40 -19.55 -19.16
C SER A 92 -21.85 -20.96 -18.95
N ASP A 93 -20.54 -21.07 -18.68
CA ASP A 93 -19.82 -22.32 -18.93
C ASP A 93 -19.32 -22.97 -17.63
N TYR A 94 -18.63 -22.21 -16.77
CA TYR A 94 -17.90 -22.79 -15.65
C TYR A 94 -18.72 -22.93 -14.36
N GLY A 95 -19.60 -21.96 -14.09
CA GLY A 95 -20.40 -21.88 -12.87
C GLY A 95 -21.39 -23.03 -12.74
N PRO A 96 -22.22 -23.32 -13.76
CA PRO A 96 -23.16 -24.44 -13.71
C PRO A 96 -22.46 -25.80 -13.49
N GLN A 97 -21.33 -26.03 -14.17
CA GLN A 97 -20.55 -27.26 -14.04
C GLN A 97 -19.96 -27.41 -12.64
N PHE A 98 -19.38 -26.34 -12.08
CA PHE A 98 -18.83 -26.37 -10.72
C PHE A 98 -19.94 -26.51 -9.67
N ASN A 99 -21.12 -25.92 -9.88
CA ASN A 99 -22.25 -26.03 -8.97
C ASN A 99 -22.88 -27.43 -8.90
N ALA A 100 -22.77 -28.20 -9.98
CA ALA A 100 -23.21 -29.60 -9.99
C ALA A 100 -22.30 -30.54 -9.19
N THR A 101 -21.12 -30.07 -8.74
CA THR A 101 -20.16 -30.90 -8.02
C THR A 101 -20.39 -30.94 -6.51
N SER A 102 -19.96 -32.04 -5.89
CA SER A 102 -19.85 -32.15 -4.44
C SER A 102 -18.42 -32.46 -4.04
N TRP A 103 -17.97 -31.87 -2.94
CA TRP A 103 -16.57 -31.91 -2.51
C TRP A 103 -16.44 -32.51 -1.11
N SER A 104 -15.44 -33.36 -0.93
CA SER A 104 -15.03 -33.87 0.39
C SER A 104 -13.52 -33.82 0.52
N LEU A 105 -13.04 -33.44 1.70
CA LEU A 105 -11.63 -33.39 2.03
C LEU A 105 -11.31 -34.53 2.98
N THR A 106 -10.39 -35.41 2.60
CA THR A 106 -9.89 -36.47 3.47
C THR A 106 -8.51 -36.07 4.00
N VAL A 107 -8.33 -36.01 5.32
CA VAL A 107 -7.02 -35.76 5.94
C VAL A 107 -6.63 -36.98 6.76
N ASP A 108 -5.51 -37.63 6.41
CA ASP A 108 -5.08 -38.91 6.99
C ASP A 108 -6.16 -39.99 7.04
N GLY A 109 -6.98 -40.08 5.99
CA GLY A 109 -8.06 -41.06 5.90
C GLY A 109 -9.36 -40.65 6.61
N PHE A 110 -9.42 -39.48 7.26
CA PHE A 110 -10.65 -38.97 7.87
C PHE A 110 -11.40 -38.06 6.90
N PRO A 111 -12.58 -38.49 6.40
CA PRO A 111 -13.34 -37.72 5.44
C PRO A 111 -14.06 -36.57 6.13
N ILE A 112 -14.02 -35.40 5.50
CA ILE A 112 -14.71 -34.20 5.94
C ILE A 112 -15.50 -33.64 4.75
N THR A 113 -16.82 -33.65 4.86
CA THR A 113 -17.69 -33.17 3.78
C THR A 113 -17.67 -31.65 3.74
N LEU A 114 -17.43 -31.07 2.55
CA LEU A 114 -17.52 -29.63 2.35
C LEU A 114 -18.96 -29.26 2.01
N VAL A 115 -19.45 -28.16 2.58
CA VAL A 115 -20.81 -27.68 2.34
C VAL A 115 -20.75 -26.54 1.32
N PRO A 116 -21.61 -26.56 0.27
CA PRO A 116 -21.73 -25.43 -0.63
C PRO A 116 -22.23 -24.22 0.15
N LEU A 117 -21.47 -23.13 0.10
CA LEU A 117 -21.81 -21.85 0.66
C LEU A 117 -22.04 -20.87 -0.50
N SER A 118 -23.27 -20.84 -0.98
CA SER A 118 -23.75 -19.79 -1.89
C SER A 118 -24.17 -18.60 -1.04
N LYS A 119 -23.19 -17.79 -0.63
CA LYS A 119 -23.47 -16.43 -0.16
C LYS A 119 -22.96 -15.50 -1.24
N GLU A 120 -23.79 -14.56 -1.67
CA GLU A 120 -23.32 -13.39 -2.40
C GLU A 120 -22.15 -12.79 -1.60
N ASP A 121 -20.94 -12.92 -2.13
CA ASP A 121 -19.84 -12.06 -1.71
C ASP A 121 -19.98 -10.85 -2.63
N PRO A 122 -20.65 -9.75 -2.20
CA PRO A 122 -20.61 -8.55 -2.98
C PRO A 122 -19.13 -8.19 -3.15
N LEU A 123 -18.70 -7.96 -4.39
CA LEU A 123 -17.47 -7.19 -4.58
C LEU A 123 -17.61 -5.90 -3.76
N PRO A 124 -16.53 -5.42 -3.14
CA PRO A 124 -16.54 -4.13 -2.48
C PRO A 124 -17.17 -3.12 -3.44
N LYS A 125 -18.29 -2.52 -3.01
CA LYS A 125 -18.97 -1.44 -3.73
C LYS A 125 -18.11 -0.18 -3.63
N ASP A 126 -16.88 -0.22 -4.10
CA ASP A 126 -16.03 0.96 -4.18
C ASP A 126 -16.48 1.74 -5.42
N GLY A 127 -17.62 2.43 -5.25
CA GLY A 127 -18.32 3.17 -6.28
C GLY A 127 -19.15 2.24 -7.18
N ALA A 128 -20.43 2.05 -6.83
CA ALA A 128 -21.40 1.44 -7.71
C ALA A 128 -21.59 2.33 -8.96
N GLU A 129 -20.70 2.18 -9.94
CA GLU A 129 -20.99 2.49 -11.33
C GLU A 129 -21.76 1.29 -11.90
N ASP A 130 -22.80 1.55 -12.68
CA ASP A 130 -23.76 0.56 -13.21
C ASP A 130 -23.13 -0.54 -14.10
N ASP A 131 -21.83 -0.45 -14.40
CA ASP A 131 -21.18 -1.27 -15.43
C ASP A 131 -20.52 -2.57 -14.91
N THR A 132 -20.42 -2.78 -13.59
CA THR A 132 -19.88 -4.05 -13.06
C THR A 132 -20.98 -5.11 -12.99
N LEU A 133 -20.81 -6.21 -13.72
CA LEU A 133 -21.71 -7.36 -13.61
C LEU A 133 -21.60 -8.00 -12.23
N SER A 134 -22.75 -8.22 -11.59
CA SER A 134 -22.84 -9.02 -10.37
C SER A 134 -22.78 -10.50 -10.71
N TYR A 135 -22.20 -11.30 -9.82
CA TYR A 135 -22.23 -12.75 -9.92
C TYR A 135 -22.41 -13.35 -8.52
N THR A 136 -22.93 -14.58 -8.48
CA THR A 136 -23.07 -15.35 -7.26
C THR A 136 -21.82 -16.22 -7.08
N PRO A 137 -20.96 -15.94 -6.07
CA PRO A 137 -19.78 -16.74 -5.84
C PRO A 137 -20.19 -18.06 -5.22
N LEU A 138 -19.72 -19.16 -5.82
CA LEU A 138 -19.84 -20.47 -5.23
C LEU A 138 -18.53 -20.85 -4.55
N LYS A 139 -18.61 -21.14 -3.26
CA LYS A 139 -17.47 -21.65 -2.50
C LYS A 139 -17.90 -22.82 -1.64
N PHE A 140 -17.07 -23.85 -1.58
CA PHE A 140 -17.30 -24.99 -0.68
C PHE A 140 -16.48 -24.80 0.57
N THR A 141 -17.14 -24.76 1.73
CA THR A 141 -16.48 -24.50 3.01
C THR A 141 -16.65 -25.64 3.99
N LEU A 142 -15.69 -25.81 4.89
CA LEU A 142 -15.85 -26.71 6.02
C LEU A 142 -16.93 -26.20 6.98
N PRO A 143 -17.78 -27.09 7.52
CA PRO A 143 -18.56 -26.75 8.70
C PRO A 143 -17.59 -26.41 9.84
N SER A 144 -17.92 -25.40 10.66
CA SER A 144 -17.01 -24.67 11.57
C SER A 144 -16.27 -25.50 12.65
N VAL A 145 -16.38 -26.83 12.66
CA VAL A 145 -15.75 -27.72 13.63
C VAL A 145 -15.18 -28.93 12.88
N VAL A 146 -13.86 -28.98 12.71
CA VAL A 146 -13.18 -30.19 12.23
C VAL A 146 -12.84 -31.06 13.44
N PRO A 147 -13.41 -32.28 13.55
CA PRO A 147 -12.94 -33.23 14.54
C PRO A 147 -11.49 -33.61 14.20
N VAL A 148 -10.58 -33.33 15.13
CA VAL A 148 -9.18 -33.74 14.95
C VAL A 148 -9.12 -35.27 15.00
N PRO A 149 -8.50 -35.92 14.00
CA PRO A 149 -8.55 -37.36 13.89
C PRO A 149 -7.90 -38.07 15.09
N PRO A 150 -8.49 -39.17 15.59
CA PRO A 150 -7.81 -40.07 16.52
C PRO A 150 -6.46 -40.50 16.01
N ASN A 151 -5.43 -40.10 16.77
CA ASN A 151 -4.16 -40.78 16.76
C ASN A 151 -4.46 -42.28 16.88
N SER A 152 -4.02 -43.03 15.89
CA SER A 152 -3.98 -44.49 15.87
C SER A 152 -2.98 -44.97 16.91
N GLN A 153 -3.30 -44.73 18.18
CA GLN A 153 -2.59 -45.29 19.31
C GLN A 153 -3.07 -46.73 19.45
N LYS A 154 -2.27 -47.63 18.90
CA LYS A 154 -2.41 -49.07 19.03
C LYS A 154 -2.03 -49.46 20.47
N ASP A 155 -2.89 -49.16 21.43
CA ASP A 155 -2.75 -49.66 22.80
C ASP A 155 -4.03 -50.36 23.23
N SER A 156 -3.79 -51.53 23.80
CA SER A 156 -4.75 -52.57 24.10
C SER A 156 -5.37 -52.34 25.47
N SER A 157 -6.52 -52.97 25.70
CA SER A 157 -7.14 -53.33 26.99
C SER A 157 -8.24 -52.42 27.59
N ALA A 158 -9.46 -52.98 27.51
CA ALA A 158 -10.44 -53.22 28.58
C ALA A 158 -11.26 -52.06 29.21
N SER A 159 -12.51 -51.98 28.73
CA SER A 159 -13.78 -52.09 29.50
C SER A 159 -14.02 -51.20 30.73
N GLU A 160 -14.91 -50.21 30.61
CA GLU A 160 -16.25 -50.19 31.23
C GLU A 160 -17.01 -48.88 30.91
N GLU A 161 -18.28 -49.02 30.52
CA GLU A 161 -19.31 -47.96 30.39
C GLU A 161 -20.24 -48.02 31.64
N PRO A 162 -21.20 -47.09 31.89
CA PRO A 162 -21.52 -45.85 31.16
C PRO A 162 -21.89 -44.63 32.04
N LYS A 163 -21.81 -43.42 31.44
CA LYS A 163 -22.83 -42.34 31.55
C LYS A 163 -22.51 -41.17 30.60
N ALA A 164 -23.48 -40.85 29.74
CA ALA A 164 -23.44 -39.79 28.74
C ALA A 164 -23.18 -38.39 29.34
N PRO A 165 -22.38 -37.55 28.64
CA PRO A 165 -23.00 -36.56 27.77
C PRO A 165 -22.33 -36.45 26.38
N LEU A 166 -23.15 -36.13 25.37
CA LEU A 166 -22.83 -35.59 24.05
C LEU A 166 -21.42 -35.93 23.50
N ASN A 167 -21.30 -37.12 22.91
CA ASN A 167 -20.10 -37.61 22.22
C ASN A 167 -19.76 -36.73 21.01
N THR A 168 -18.94 -35.71 21.23
CA THR A 168 -17.99 -35.25 20.23
C THR A 168 -16.75 -36.12 20.43
N THR A 169 -16.65 -37.24 19.70
CA THR A 169 -15.44 -38.08 19.62
C THR A 169 -14.37 -37.34 18.81
N GLY A 170 -13.97 -36.16 19.28
CA GLY A 170 -12.78 -35.45 18.83
C GLY A 170 -11.61 -36.05 19.59
N ALA A 171 -10.68 -36.66 18.87
CA ALA A 171 -9.58 -37.28 19.55
C ALA A 171 -8.59 -36.25 20.05
N THR A 172 -8.09 -36.51 21.25
CA THR A 172 -7.12 -35.67 21.93
C THR A 172 -5.75 -35.85 21.29
N VAL A 173 -5.31 -34.87 20.50
CA VAL A 173 -3.91 -34.74 20.11
C VAL A 173 -3.09 -34.67 21.39
N SER A 174 -2.40 -35.75 21.72
CA SER A 174 -1.70 -35.86 23.01
C SER A 174 -0.31 -35.20 22.95
N ASN A 175 0.25 -35.02 21.75
CA ASN A 175 1.59 -34.49 21.55
C ASN A 175 1.69 -33.45 20.42
N VAL A 176 2.36 -32.33 20.71
CA VAL A 176 2.59 -31.22 19.78
C VAL A 176 3.47 -31.64 18.60
N THR A 177 4.36 -32.62 18.80
CA THR A 177 5.20 -33.14 17.72
C THR A 177 4.38 -33.77 16.60
N ASP A 178 3.22 -34.35 16.92
CA ASP A 178 2.35 -34.99 15.94
C ASP A 178 1.69 -33.96 15.00
N LEU A 179 1.53 -32.72 15.46
CA LEU A 179 1.07 -31.61 14.64
C LEU A 179 2.14 -31.11 13.66
N MET A 180 3.42 -31.37 13.96
CA MET A 180 4.54 -31.00 13.08
C MET A 180 4.80 -32.04 11.99
N ARG A 181 4.19 -33.22 12.08
CA ARG A 181 4.29 -34.25 11.04
C ARG A 181 3.51 -33.79 9.79
N PRO A 182 4.09 -33.92 8.58
CA PRO A 182 3.34 -33.70 7.34
C PRO A 182 2.14 -34.65 7.25
N ARG A 183 0.98 -34.09 6.92
CA ARG A 183 -0.31 -34.80 6.82
C ARG A 183 -0.71 -34.85 5.36
N GLU A 184 -1.15 -36.02 4.89
CA GLU A 184 -1.62 -36.16 3.52
C GLU A 184 -3.09 -35.75 3.46
N ALA A 185 -3.41 -34.90 2.49
CA ALA A 185 -4.76 -34.41 2.27
C ALA A 185 -5.18 -34.74 0.84
N LEU A 186 -6.35 -35.34 0.70
CA LEU A 186 -6.94 -35.75 -0.56
C LEU A 186 -8.27 -35.03 -0.73
N LEU A 187 -8.39 -34.27 -1.81
CA LEU A 187 -9.64 -33.62 -2.16
C LEU A 187 -10.38 -34.52 -3.16
N THR A 188 -11.55 -35.00 -2.77
CA THR A 188 -12.39 -35.86 -3.60
C THR A 188 -13.56 -35.04 -4.11
N VAL A 189 -13.78 -35.08 -5.43
CA VAL A 189 -14.90 -34.43 -6.09
C VAL A 189 -15.76 -35.46 -6.79
N TYR A 190 -17.07 -35.32 -6.64
CA TYR A 190 -18.05 -36.07 -7.40
C TYR A 190 -18.83 -35.10 -8.28
N ASP A 191 -18.77 -35.29 -9.59
CA ASP A 191 -19.39 -34.39 -10.59
C ASP A 191 -20.77 -34.86 -11.07
N GLY A 192 -21.32 -35.88 -10.42
CA GLY A 192 -22.58 -36.51 -10.81
C GLY A 192 -22.41 -37.76 -11.68
N VAL A 193 -21.24 -37.93 -12.30
CA VAL A 193 -20.93 -39.08 -13.17
C VAL A 193 -19.75 -39.85 -12.61
N GLU A 194 -18.65 -39.15 -12.33
CA GLU A 194 -17.39 -39.75 -11.89
C GLU A 194 -16.91 -39.12 -10.58
N THR A 195 -16.06 -39.89 -9.89
CA THR A 195 -15.34 -39.41 -8.71
C THR A 195 -13.89 -39.18 -9.09
N HIS A 196 -13.40 -37.96 -8.92
CA HIS A 196 -11.99 -37.62 -9.11
C HIS A 196 -11.32 -37.35 -7.77
N GLN A 197 -10.05 -37.71 -7.67
CA GLN A 197 -9.23 -37.51 -6.49
C GLN A 197 -8.05 -36.60 -6.83
N ILE A 198 -7.88 -35.56 -6.02
CA ILE A 198 -6.85 -34.54 -6.19
C ILE A 198 -5.95 -34.58 -4.96
N ALA A 199 -4.71 -35.03 -5.15
CA ALA A 199 -3.72 -35.05 -4.09
C ALA A 199 -3.26 -33.62 -3.77
N LEU A 200 -3.40 -33.20 -2.51
CA LEU A 200 -2.87 -31.93 -2.03
C LEU A 200 -1.44 -32.11 -1.49
N PRO A 201 -0.60 -31.07 -1.51
CA PRO A 201 0.74 -31.15 -0.95
C PRO A 201 0.71 -31.50 0.54
N SER A 202 1.49 -32.50 0.94
CA SER A 202 1.62 -32.91 2.34
C SER A 202 2.11 -31.73 3.19
N THR A 203 1.33 -31.35 4.19
CA THR A 203 1.55 -30.13 4.95
C THR A 203 1.35 -30.39 6.45
N PRO A 204 2.26 -29.92 7.33
CA PRO A 204 2.07 -30.07 8.76
C PRO A 204 1.01 -29.09 9.28
N LEU A 205 0.36 -29.41 10.40
CA LEU A 205 -0.60 -28.49 11.04
C LEU A 205 0.13 -27.40 11.84
N LEU A 206 1.33 -27.71 12.32
CA LEU A 206 2.22 -26.80 13.04
C LEU A 206 3.58 -26.74 12.34
N ARG A 207 4.00 -25.54 11.93
CA ARG A 207 5.30 -25.30 11.29
C ARG A 207 6.22 -24.53 12.22
N LYS A 208 7.41 -25.07 12.47
CA LYS A 208 8.52 -24.35 13.11
C LYS A 208 9.41 -23.72 12.05
N VAL A 209 9.71 -22.44 12.17
CA VAL A 209 10.64 -21.73 11.29
C VAL A 209 11.75 -21.12 12.15
N VAL A 210 13.00 -21.40 11.79
CA VAL A 210 14.17 -20.82 12.45
C VAL A 210 14.88 -19.93 11.43
N LYS A 211 15.04 -18.65 11.74
CA LYS A 211 15.73 -17.69 10.87
C LYS A 211 16.69 -16.82 11.65
N ARG A 212 17.74 -16.32 11.00
CA ARG A 212 18.65 -15.35 11.63
C ARG A 212 17.95 -14.00 11.78
N THR A 213 18.24 -13.30 12.88
CA THR A 213 17.68 -11.96 13.14
C THR A 213 18.72 -11.08 13.81
N ALA A 214 18.64 -9.77 13.55
CA ALA A 214 19.58 -8.79 14.10
C ALA A 214 19.32 -8.46 15.58
N GLY A 215 18.13 -8.78 16.12
CA GLY A 215 17.82 -8.40 17.50
C GLY A 215 16.65 -9.15 18.12
N TRP A 216 16.74 -9.33 19.44
CA TRP A 216 15.73 -10.04 20.23
C TRP A 216 14.36 -9.35 20.25
N LYS A 217 14.33 -8.00 20.16
CA LYS A 217 13.09 -7.21 20.17
C LYS A 217 12.23 -7.49 18.94
N MET A 218 12.82 -7.49 17.74
CA MET A 218 12.09 -7.79 16.50
C MET A 218 11.48 -9.19 16.57
N CYS A 219 12.29 -10.18 16.95
CA CYS A 219 11.83 -11.56 17.11
C CYS A 219 10.64 -11.68 18.08
N ARG A 220 10.75 -11.08 19.27
CA ARG A 220 9.74 -11.25 20.32
C ARG A 220 8.46 -10.48 20.05
N TYR A 221 8.54 -9.23 19.59
CA TYR A 221 7.39 -8.32 19.49
C TYR A 221 6.75 -8.30 18.11
N GLN A 222 7.53 -8.40 17.03
CA GLN A 222 6.97 -8.38 15.67
C GLN A 222 6.61 -9.78 15.17
N GLU A 223 7.40 -10.79 15.57
CA GLU A 223 7.24 -12.15 15.05
C GLU A 223 6.64 -13.13 16.06
N ALA A 224 6.44 -12.70 17.30
CA ALA A 224 6.00 -13.55 18.41
C ALA A 224 6.89 -14.80 18.62
N GLY A 225 8.18 -14.70 18.25
CA GLY A 225 9.15 -15.78 18.28
C GLY A 225 10.01 -15.82 19.54
N TYR A 226 10.82 -16.87 19.64
CA TYR A 226 11.85 -17.06 20.66
C TYR A 226 13.22 -16.71 20.08
N TYR A 227 13.92 -15.77 20.72
CA TYR A 227 15.26 -15.37 20.33
C TYR A 227 16.32 -16.18 21.09
N SER A 228 17.18 -16.87 20.34
CA SER A 228 18.37 -17.52 20.88
C SER A 228 19.57 -16.59 20.76
N GLY A 229 20.06 -16.08 21.90
CA GLY A 229 21.22 -15.20 21.94
C GLY A 229 22.53 -15.87 21.51
N ARG A 230 22.63 -17.20 21.62
CA ARG A 230 23.83 -17.96 21.24
C ARG A 230 23.99 -18.09 19.71
N SER A 231 22.88 -18.28 19.00
CA SER A 231 22.86 -18.53 17.56
C SER A 231 22.40 -17.33 16.73
N HIS A 232 21.99 -16.24 17.38
CA HIS A 232 21.36 -15.08 16.74
C HIS A 232 20.18 -15.47 15.84
N THR A 233 19.40 -16.46 16.27
CA THR A 233 18.24 -16.97 15.53
C THR A 233 16.92 -16.67 16.25
N CYS A 234 15.90 -16.31 15.48
CA CYS A 234 14.51 -16.27 15.89
C CYS A 234 13.79 -17.57 15.48
N THR A 235 13.18 -18.23 16.46
CA THR A 235 12.31 -19.39 16.24
C THR A 235 10.86 -18.95 16.31
N THR A 236 10.11 -19.13 15.24
CA THR A 236 8.67 -18.84 15.17
C THR A 236 7.87 -20.10 14.91
N TYR A 237 6.61 -20.08 15.35
CA TYR A 237 5.66 -21.17 15.15
C TYR A 237 4.47 -20.63 14.37
N GLY A 238 4.10 -21.35 13.31
CA GLY A 238 2.90 -21.07 12.51
C GLY A 238 1.92 -22.23 12.63
N VAL A 239 0.66 -21.94 12.91
CA VAL A 239 -0.44 -22.90 12.92
C VAL A 239 -1.22 -22.74 11.63
N LEU A 240 -1.56 -23.85 10.99
CA LEU A 240 -2.37 -23.85 9.78
C LEU A 240 -3.78 -23.34 10.11
N GLU A 241 -4.12 -22.17 9.58
CA GLU A 241 -5.37 -21.46 9.90
C GLU A 241 -6.45 -21.71 8.86
N SER A 242 -6.07 -21.60 7.59
CA SER A 242 -7.00 -21.76 6.47
C SER A 242 -6.31 -22.34 5.26
N MET A 243 -7.12 -22.95 4.41
CA MET A 243 -6.69 -23.52 3.14
C MET A 243 -7.62 -23.00 2.06
N CYS A 244 -7.11 -22.37 1.01
CA CYS A 244 -7.89 -22.02 -0.15
C CYS A 244 -7.26 -22.64 -1.39
N VAL A 245 -8.00 -23.53 -2.05
CA VAL A 245 -7.54 -24.27 -3.22
C VAL A 245 -8.37 -23.86 -4.42
N LYS A 246 -7.69 -23.58 -5.53
CA LYS A 246 -8.34 -23.43 -6.83
C LYS A 246 -8.19 -24.67 -7.70
N VAL A 247 -9.28 -25.03 -8.35
CA VAL A 247 -9.39 -26.24 -9.17
C VAL A 247 -10.02 -25.91 -10.51
N SER A 248 -9.71 -26.69 -11.54
CA SER A 248 -10.36 -26.59 -12.84
C SER A 248 -10.52 -27.97 -13.45
N LYS A 249 -11.50 -28.14 -14.33
CA LYS A 249 -11.63 -29.34 -15.15
C LYS A 249 -10.60 -29.26 -16.28
N SER A 250 -9.74 -30.25 -16.38
CA SER A 250 -8.72 -30.31 -17.43
C SER A 250 -9.38 -30.53 -18.79
N VAL A 251 -9.02 -29.74 -19.79
CA VAL A 251 -9.56 -29.90 -21.15
C VAL A 251 -9.10 -31.22 -21.78
N ALA A 252 -7.91 -31.70 -21.42
CA ALA A 252 -7.32 -32.89 -22.01
C ALA A 252 -7.87 -34.20 -21.42
N SER A 253 -8.00 -34.27 -20.10
CA SER A 253 -8.44 -35.49 -19.40
C SER A 253 -9.91 -35.48 -18.99
N GLY A 254 -10.56 -34.32 -19.01
CA GLY A 254 -11.88 -34.15 -18.41
C GLY A 254 -11.88 -34.31 -16.88
N ALA A 255 -10.74 -34.55 -16.23
CA ALA A 255 -10.67 -34.71 -14.78
C ALA A 255 -10.50 -33.35 -14.08
N TRP A 256 -11.01 -33.24 -12.86
CA TRP A 256 -10.73 -32.09 -12.00
C TRP A 256 -9.30 -32.15 -11.48
N GLU A 257 -8.56 -31.05 -11.63
CA GLU A 257 -7.16 -30.94 -11.21
C GLU A 257 -6.87 -29.63 -10.49
N LEU A 258 -5.74 -29.60 -9.77
CA LEU A 258 -5.20 -28.37 -9.19
C LEU A 258 -4.83 -27.41 -10.31
N ASN A 259 -5.41 -26.22 -10.28
CA ASN A 259 -5.09 -25.21 -11.27
C ASN A 259 -3.95 -24.32 -10.77
N THR A 260 -2.92 -24.09 -11.59
CA THR A 260 -1.76 -23.26 -11.22
C THR A 260 -1.74 -21.89 -11.89
N THR A 261 -2.84 -21.47 -12.52
CA THR A 261 -2.97 -20.15 -13.16
C THR A 261 -2.55 -19.04 -12.19
N TYR A 262 -1.92 -17.98 -12.70
CA TYR A 262 -1.38 -16.88 -11.90
C TYR A 262 -0.21 -17.24 -10.95
N GLY A 263 0.34 -18.46 -11.01
CA GLY A 263 1.59 -18.83 -10.32
C GLY A 263 1.45 -19.71 -9.07
N GLY A 264 0.30 -20.37 -8.87
CA GLY A 264 0.11 -21.34 -7.79
C GLY A 264 -1.35 -21.74 -7.62
N SER A 265 -1.66 -22.76 -6.81
CA SER A 265 -3.03 -23.28 -6.63
C SER A 265 -3.82 -22.67 -5.48
N GLY A 266 -3.32 -21.58 -4.90
CA GLY A 266 -4.05 -20.78 -3.92
C GLY A 266 -4.97 -19.75 -4.57
N CYS A 267 -5.72 -19.05 -3.71
CA CYS A 267 -6.73 -18.07 -4.13
C CYS A 267 -6.35 -16.60 -3.87
N ASN A 268 -5.19 -16.31 -3.27
CA ASN A 268 -4.82 -14.95 -2.88
C ASN A 268 -3.45 -14.52 -3.44
N PRO A 269 -3.39 -13.48 -4.29
CA PRO A 269 -2.13 -12.98 -4.86
C PRO A 269 -1.17 -12.40 -3.82
N ARG A 270 -1.68 -11.81 -2.72
CA ARG A 270 -0.83 -11.26 -1.65
C ARG A 270 -0.02 -12.34 -0.93
N SER A 271 -0.48 -13.58 -1.00
CA SER A 271 0.22 -14.75 -0.47
C SER A 271 1.07 -15.47 -1.53
N SER A 272 1.28 -14.86 -2.70
CA SER A 272 1.87 -15.49 -3.88
C SER A 272 1.12 -16.76 -4.27
N TRP A 273 -0.22 -16.71 -4.25
CA TRP A 273 -1.10 -17.82 -4.63
C TRP A 273 -0.80 -19.12 -3.87
N ARG A 274 -0.46 -19.01 -2.59
CA ARG A 274 -0.26 -20.18 -1.71
C ARG A 274 -1.59 -20.71 -1.23
N MET A 275 -1.71 -22.05 -1.21
CA MET A 275 -2.91 -22.74 -0.75
C MET A 275 -3.17 -22.56 0.74
N PHE A 276 -2.10 -22.51 1.53
CA PHE A 276 -2.17 -22.55 3.00
C PHE A 276 -1.86 -21.20 3.63
N ALA A 277 -2.77 -20.71 4.48
CA ALA A 277 -2.53 -19.55 5.33
C ALA A 277 -2.14 -20.00 6.74
N TRP A 278 -1.17 -19.29 7.32
CA TRP A 278 -0.59 -19.64 8.61
C TRP A 278 -0.80 -18.49 9.60
N ARG A 279 -1.44 -18.80 10.72
CA ARG A 279 -1.52 -17.90 11.87
C ARG A 279 -0.28 -18.06 12.73
N ARG A 280 0.24 -16.96 13.26
CA ARG A 280 1.39 -17.02 14.19
C ARG A 280 0.94 -17.55 15.54
N ALA A 281 1.63 -18.55 16.06
CA ALA A 281 1.54 -18.98 17.45
C ALA A 281 2.71 -18.41 18.26
N ARG A 282 2.42 -17.98 19.49
CA ARG A 282 3.42 -17.39 20.37
C ARG A 282 4.43 -18.46 20.81
N ALA A 283 5.71 -18.21 20.54
CA ALA A 283 6.77 -19.09 21.00
C ALA A 283 6.93 -19.02 22.53
N PRO A 284 7.16 -20.16 23.20
CA PRO A 284 7.53 -20.19 24.61
C PRO A 284 8.83 -19.44 24.90
N THR A 285 8.94 -18.90 26.12
CA THR A 285 10.13 -18.17 26.59
C THR A 285 11.36 -19.05 26.77
N ASN A 286 11.20 -20.37 26.83
CA ASN A 286 12.30 -21.34 26.94
C ASN A 286 12.77 -21.88 25.58
N GLY A 287 12.18 -21.45 24.45
CA GLY A 287 12.49 -21.97 23.11
C GLY A 287 11.99 -23.37 22.81
N GLY A 288 11.21 -23.96 23.73
CA GLY A 288 10.53 -25.24 23.52
C GLY A 288 9.34 -25.13 22.56
N LEU A 289 8.63 -26.25 22.38
CA LEU A 289 7.40 -26.30 21.59
C LEU A 289 6.24 -25.57 22.30
N PRO A 290 5.34 -24.89 21.56
CA PRO A 290 4.16 -24.27 22.15
C PRO A 290 3.27 -25.33 22.80
N LYS A 291 2.61 -24.99 23.91
CA LYS A 291 1.64 -25.89 24.55
C LYS A 291 0.41 -26.06 23.65
N LEU A 292 -0.23 -27.23 23.67
CA LEU A 292 -1.44 -27.52 22.87
C LEU A 292 -2.56 -26.45 23.01
N PRO A 293 -2.88 -25.92 24.22
CA PRO A 293 -3.90 -24.88 24.33
C PRO A 293 -3.54 -23.59 23.59
N ALA A 294 -2.25 -23.28 23.44
CA ALA A 294 -1.79 -22.10 22.69
C ALA A 294 -1.87 -22.30 21.17
N VAL A 295 -2.06 -23.53 20.70
CA VAL A 295 -2.24 -23.87 19.29
C VAL A 295 -3.72 -23.75 18.88
N GLU A 296 -4.66 -23.73 19.83
CA GLU A 296 -6.13 -23.65 19.62
C GLU A 296 -6.56 -24.55 18.45
N THR A 297 -6.50 -25.86 18.67
CA THR A 297 -6.76 -26.88 17.64
C THR A 297 -8.10 -26.72 16.93
N ASP A 298 -9.09 -26.15 17.63
CA ASP A 298 -10.45 -25.94 17.12
C ASP A 298 -10.50 -24.95 15.96
N ARG A 299 -9.43 -24.18 15.73
CA ARG A 299 -9.31 -23.23 14.61
C ARG A 299 -8.48 -23.75 13.45
N ILE A 300 -7.95 -24.97 13.53
CA ILE A 300 -7.21 -25.58 12.43
C ILE A 300 -8.19 -25.90 11.31
N PHE A 301 -7.89 -25.44 10.09
CA PHE A 301 -8.77 -25.54 8.91
C PHE A 301 -10.10 -24.80 9.01
N ALA A 302 -10.30 -23.88 9.98
CA ALA A 302 -11.57 -23.20 10.20
C ALA A 302 -12.16 -22.56 8.93
N ASN A 303 -11.29 -22.12 8.00
CA ASN A 303 -11.69 -21.53 6.72
C ASN A 303 -11.10 -22.30 5.53
N THR A 304 -11.38 -23.60 5.42
CA THR A 304 -11.05 -24.31 4.18
C THR A 304 -12.05 -23.95 3.09
N VAL A 305 -11.55 -23.57 1.93
CA VAL A 305 -12.35 -23.11 0.78
C VAL A 305 -11.85 -23.79 -0.48
N VAL A 306 -12.75 -24.40 -1.24
CA VAL A 306 -12.48 -24.82 -2.62
C VAL A 306 -13.22 -23.88 -3.57
N LYS A 307 -12.49 -23.37 -4.57
CA LYS A 307 -13.00 -22.45 -5.60
C LYS A 307 -12.63 -22.96 -6.99
N SER A 308 -13.45 -22.64 -7.98
CA SER A 308 -13.02 -22.80 -9.37
C SER A 308 -11.90 -21.79 -9.68
N ALA A 309 -10.96 -22.18 -10.54
CA ALA A 309 -9.95 -21.28 -11.07
C ALA A 309 -10.54 -20.12 -11.87
N TYR A 310 -11.73 -20.33 -12.44
CA TYR A 310 -12.49 -19.36 -13.23
C TYR A 310 -13.50 -18.57 -12.40
N ASP A 311 -13.43 -18.65 -11.07
CA ASP A 311 -14.24 -17.80 -10.18
C ASP A 311 -13.88 -16.31 -10.45
N PRO A 312 -14.86 -15.45 -10.82
CA PRO A 312 -14.61 -14.04 -11.10
C PRO A 312 -13.93 -13.31 -9.94
N ARG A 313 -14.06 -13.78 -8.69
CA ARG A 313 -13.31 -13.23 -7.55
C ARG A 313 -11.80 -13.43 -7.71
N ILE A 314 -11.38 -14.61 -8.16
CA ILE A 314 -9.95 -14.92 -8.33
C ILE A 314 -9.39 -14.07 -9.46
N LEU A 315 -10.15 -13.90 -10.54
CA LEU A 315 -9.81 -13.01 -11.64
C LEU A 315 -9.68 -11.56 -11.16
N ALA A 316 -10.69 -11.04 -10.44
CA ALA A 316 -10.66 -9.68 -9.88
C ALA A 316 -9.48 -9.49 -8.92
N LEU A 317 -9.18 -10.47 -8.06
CA LEU A 317 -8.01 -10.43 -7.19
C LEU A 317 -6.72 -10.38 -8.00
N ASN A 318 -6.61 -11.14 -9.09
CA ASN A 318 -5.44 -11.12 -9.96
C ASN A 318 -5.26 -9.74 -10.62
N ILE A 319 -6.31 -9.20 -11.23
CA ILE A 319 -6.31 -7.90 -11.89
C ILE A 319 -5.91 -6.79 -10.89
N THR A 320 -6.52 -6.80 -9.70
CA THR A 320 -6.34 -5.76 -8.67
C THR A 320 -5.18 -6.03 -7.70
N ASN A 321 -4.34 -7.04 -7.96
CA ASN A 321 -3.26 -7.46 -7.04
C ASN A 321 -3.73 -7.70 -5.58
N GLY A 322 -4.95 -8.22 -5.43
CA GLY A 322 -5.55 -8.57 -4.15
C GLY A 322 -6.15 -7.40 -3.39
N LYS A 323 -6.26 -6.21 -3.99
CA LYS A 323 -6.93 -5.05 -3.38
C LYS A 323 -8.44 -5.05 -3.58
N LEU A 324 -8.95 -5.75 -4.61
CA LEU A 324 -10.37 -5.74 -5.03
C LEU A 324 -10.88 -4.35 -5.43
N VAL A 325 -9.98 -3.43 -5.77
CA VAL A 325 -10.29 -2.09 -6.27
C VAL A 325 -9.63 -1.94 -7.64
N PHE A 326 -10.45 -1.79 -8.68
CA PHE A 326 -9.98 -1.61 -10.04
C PHE A 326 -9.30 -0.24 -10.21
N ALA A 327 -8.22 -0.20 -10.98
CA ALA A 327 -7.43 0.99 -11.26
C ALA A 327 -6.99 1.81 -10.02
N GLN A 328 -6.83 1.17 -8.85
CA GLN A 328 -6.47 1.87 -7.62
C GLN A 328 -5.11 2.58 -7.73
N GLY A 329 -4.13 1.98 -8.41
CA GLY A 329 -2.81 2.60 -8.59
C GLY A 329 -2.91 3.92 -9.35
N GLN A 330 -3.68 3.93 -10.43
CA GLN A 330 -3.92 5.11 -11.25
C GLN A 330 -4.77 6.15 -10.51
N ALA A 331 -5.71 5.72 -9.66
CA ALA A 331 -6.46 6.62 -8.79
C ALA A 331 -5.56 7.30 -7.75
N GLU A 332 -4.62 6.56 -7.15
CA GLU A 332 -3.62 7.10 -6.20
C GLU A 332 -2.69 8.11 -6.90
N GLU A 333 -2.25 7.82 -8.13
CA GLU A 333 -1.45 8.74 -8.95
C GLU A 333 -2.22 10.01 -9.33
N LEU A 334 -3.49 9.86 -9.74
CA LEU A 334 -4.37 10.98 -10.09
C LEU A 334 -4.63 11.87 -8.87
N ALA A 335 -4.93 11.29 -7.72
CA ALA A 335 -5.13 12.02 -6.47
C ALA A 335 -3.84 12.76 -6.06
N THR A 336 -2.68 12.11 -6.19
CA THR A 336 -1.38 12.72 -5.90
C THR A 336 -1.10 13.89 -6.85
N GLY A 337 -1.35 13.74 -8.15
CA GLY A 337 -1.20 14.79 -9.14
C GLY A 337 -2.07 16.01 -8.86
N LEU A 338 -3.34 15.79 -8.51
CA LEU A 338 -4.28 16.84 -8.14
C LEU A 338 -3.84 17.59 -6.88
N VAL A 339 -3.40 16.88 -5.84
CA VAL A 339 -2.87 17.49 -4.61
C VAL A 339 -1.64 18.36 -4.90
N LEU A 340 -0.72 17.90 -5.76
CA LEU A 340 0.47 18.67 -6.15
C LEU A 340 0.10 19.96 -6.90
N ILE A 341 -0.92 19.93 -7.76
CA ILE A 341 -1.40 21.13 -8.45
C ILE A 341 -2.02 22.11 -7.46
N ILE A 342 -2.82 21.64 -6.50
CA ILE A 342 -3.42 22.51 -5.47
C ILE A 342 -2.33 23.16 -4.62
N ILE A 343 -1.36 22.38 -4.13
CA ILE A 343 -0.23 22.91 -3.35
C ILE A 343 0.56 23.91 -4.21
N GLY A 344 0.84 23.57 -5.46
CA GLY A 344 1.47 24.46 -6.44
C GLY A 344 0.73 25.79 -6.57
N ALA A 345 -0.59 25.77 -6.74
CA ALA A 345 -1.42 26.96 -6.86
C ALA A 345 -1.41 27.81 -5.58
N VAL A 346 -1.51 27.18 -4.39
CA VAL A 346 -1.45 27.89 -3.10
C VAL A 346 -0.08 28.54 -2.91
N CYS A 347 1.02 27.84 -3.24
CA CYS A 347 2.37 28.39 -3.20
C CYS A 347 2.63 29.48 -4.26
N MET A 348 1.79 29.60 -5.28
CA MET A 348 1.87 30.67 -6.28
C MET A 348 1.33 31.99 -5.75
N VAL A 349 0.41 31.97 -4.77
CA VAL A 349 -0.24 33.17 -4.23
C VAL A 349 0.79 34.17 -3.66
N PRO A 350 1.73 33.78 -2.75
CA PRO A 350 2.76 34.70 -2.27
C PRO A 350 3.68 35.21 -3.39
N ALA A 351 4.00 34.37 -4.38
CA ALA A 351 4.81 34.77 -5.52
C ALA A 351 4.12 35.88 -6.33
N CYS A 352 2.80 35.77 -6.56
CA CYS A 352 2.02 36.81 -7.23
C CYS A 352 2.02 38.13 -6.45
N PHE A 353 1.87 38.09 -5.12
CA PHE A 353 1.92 39.31 -4.30
C PHE A 353 3.31 39.99 -4.34
N LEU A 354 4.41 39.22 -4.37
CA LEU A 354 5.77 39.76 -4.48
C LEU A 354 6.11 40.24 -5.91
N ALA A 355 5.44 39.72 -6.93
CA ALA A 355 5.65 40.12 -8.33
C ALA A 355 5.08 41.51 -8.66
N VAL A 356 3.98 41.94 -8.01
CA VAL A 356 3.36 43.24 -8.27
C VAL A 356 4.30 44.43 -8.04
N PRO A 357 4.93 44.61 -6.86
CA PRO A 357 5.80 45.76 -6.62
C PRO A 357 7.06 45.73 -7.50
N THR A 358 7.64 44.54 -7.72
CA THR A 358 8.83 44.39 -8.58
C THR A 358 8.51 44.74 -10.04
N PHE A 359 7.34 44.37 -10.53
CA PHE A 359 6.88 44.72 -11.87
C PHE A 359 6.54 46.20 -12.02
N GLN A 360 5.93 46.82 -11.01
CA GLN A 360 5.70 48.27 -10.97
C GLN A 360 7.02 49.05 -10.98
N ALA A 361 8.00 48.65 -10.17
CA ALA A 361 9.32 49.25 -10.13
C ALA A 361 10.06 49.12 -11.48
N TRP A 362 9.99 47.93 -12.10
CA TRP A 362 10.55 47.71 -13.44
C TRP A 362 9.90 48.60 -14.50
N ARG A 363 8.56 48.72 -14.51
CA ARG A 363 7.85 49.64 -15.42
C ARG A 363 8.28 51.10 -15.22
N ALA A 364 8.41 51.54 -13.97
CA ALA A 364 8.88 52.90 -13.66
C ALA A 364 10.32 53.15 -14.18
N ARG A 365 11.22 52.18 -14.01
CA ARG A 365 12.60 52.26 -14.56
C ARG A 365 12.59 52.33 -16.10
N ARG A 366 11.75 51.53 -16.76
CA ARG A 366 11.64 51.52 -18.22
C ARG A 366 11.14 52.87 -18.77
N LYS A 367 10.14 53.50 -18.13
CA LYS A 367 9.68 54.84 -18.50
C LYS A 367 10.79 55.90 -18.37
N ARG A 368 11.60 55.85 -17.30
CA ARG A 368 12.76 56.75 -17.14
C ARG A 368 13.79 56.54 -18.24
N MET A 369 14.13 55.29 -18.57
CA MET A 369 15.09 55.01 -19.65
C MET A 369 14.57 55.46 -21.02
N GLN A 370 13.26 55.29 -21.30
CA GLN A 370 12.65 55.82 -22.52
C GLN A 370 12.73 57.34 -22.59
N TYR A 371 12.49 58.06 -21.47
CA TYR A 371 12.64 59.51 -21.40
C TYR A 371 14.09 59.97 -21.67
N TYR A 372 15.09 59.27 -21.12
CA TYR A 372 16.50 59.56 -21.42
C TYR A 372 16.85 59.26 -22.89
N GLN A 373 16.27 58.21 -23.46
CA GLN A 373 16.63 57.75 -24.80
C GLN A 373 15.89 58.49 -25.91
N SER A 374 14.71 59.07 -25.65
CA SER A 374 14.01 59.92 -26.61
C SER A 374 14.70 61.26 -26.86
N GLY A 375 15.84 61.51 -26.23
CA GLY A 375 16.47 62.82 -26.23
C GLY A 375 15.57 63.76 -25.44
N GLY A 376 15.88 63.95 -24.16
CA GLY A 376 15.62 65.25 -23.55
C GLY A 376 16.53 66.27 -24.25
N ASP A 377 16.24 66.52 -25.52
CA ASP A 377 16.80 67.59 -26.30
C ASP A 377 15.76 68.70 -26.31
N SER A 378 16.23 69.89 -25.97
CA SER A 378 15.53 71.18 -25.93
C SER A 378 14.46 71.40 -24.87
N GLY A 379 14.85 72.12 -23.83
CA GLY A 379 13.94 72.74 -22.86
C GLY A 379 14.59 73.21 -21.56
N ASP A 380 15.88 73.55 -21.55
CA ASP A 380 16.34 74.60 -20.64
C ASP A 380 15.57 75.86 -21.07
N ASP A 381 14.53 76.23 -20.34
CA ASP A 381 14.09 77.61 -20.05
C ASP A 381 12.79 77.55 -19.23
N ASP A 382 12.85 78.09 -18.01
CA ASP A 382 11.74 78.55 -17.16
C ASP A 382 10.70 77.55 -16.62
N ILE A 383 11.03 76.85 -15.52
CA ILE A 383 10.05 76.63 -14.43
C ILE A 383 10.75 76.88 -13.10
N GLY A 384 10.71 78.15 -12.68
CA GLY A 384 10.84 78.53 -11.29
C GLY A 384 9.61 78.12 -10.48
N ASP A 385 9.85 77.76 -9.23
CA ASP A 385 9.03 78.10 -8.07
C ASP A 385 7.50 77.86 -8.14
N GLU A 386 7.02 76.61 -8.08
CA GLU A 386 5.60 76.38 -7.72
C GLU A 386 5.29 75.04 -7.01
N TRP A 387 6.23 74.48 -6.23
CA TRP A 387 5.95 73.30 -5.39
C TRP A 387 6.39 73.50 -3.94
N TYR A 388 5.83 74.53 -3.29
CA TYR A 388 5.64 74.58 -1.84
C TYR A 388 4.23 75.08 -1.55
N GLY A 389 3.32 74.12 -1.31
CA GLY A 389 1.95 74.31 -0.84
C GLY A 389 1.50 73.06 -0.11
#